data_AF-A0A0U4V2J1-F1
#
_entry.id   AF-A0A0U4V2J1-F1
#
_cell.length_a   1.000
_cell.length_b   1.000
_cell.length_c   1.000
_cell.angle_alpha   90.00
_cell.angle_beta   90.00
_cell.angle_gamma   90.00
#
_symmetry.space_group_name_H-M   'P 1'
#
loop_
_entity.id
_entity.type
_entity.pdbx_description
1 polymer ?
#
loop_
_entity_poly.entity_id
_entity_poly.type
_entity_poly.pdbx_seq_one_letter_code
_entity_poly.pdbx_strand_id
1 'polypeptide(L)'
;MQMNKPVSSSLTPDLAENEQGEATEIETLLVARNPRGMALARQALQPGYLARAATLLHQPGRTVLIGTGFPVAGTFETDGPVGAIAIYRMLQQLGVQPVLVCGDPLLSVLNGHFQVEAFPLGIDGQHRAAQLLALYQPAAVLCIERPGQAVDGRYYNMRHEDISAKVADLDALMRLATCPTVGIGDGGNEIGMGKIIDTIRALDIRPAVTSCSELIVADVSNWAAYGLAYHWSLQSGVDLFGCCDALPSLQFLSSHGSVDGVTRQNTLTEDGLSPDIGAQLCQQIYQLYQQHRFAPA
;
A
#
# COMPACT_ATOMS: atom_id res chain seq x y z
N MET A 1 18.98 -37.15 -35.14
CA MET A 1 19.47 -36.19 -34.14
C MET A 1 18.98 -34.80 -34.56
N GLN A 2 17.77 -34.44 -34.16
CA GLN A 2 17.17 -33.13 -34.43
C GLN A 2 16.91 -32.48 -33.08
N MET A 3 17.65 -31.41 -32.79
CA MET A 3 17.53 -30.65 -31.55
C MET A 3 16.33 -29.71 -31.67
N ASN A 4 15.38 -29.84 -30.75
CA ASN A 4 14.30 -28.87 -30.54
C ASN A 4 14.90 -27.53 -30.06
N LYS A 5 14.59 -26.43 -30.75
CA LYS A 5 14.79 -25.07 -30.23
C LYS A 5 13.64 -24.70 -29.30
N PRO A 6 13.88 -23.90 -28.24
CA PRO A 6 12.83 -23.45 -27.35
C PRO A 6 12.00 -22.34 -28.01
N VAL A 7 10.68 -22.40 -27.84
CA VAL A 7 9.76 -21.31 -28.19
C VAL A 7 9.88 -20.24 -27.13
N SER A 8 10.43 -19.08 -27.48
CA SER A 8 10.34 -17.88 -26.64
C SER A 8 8.94 -17.27 -26.78
N SER A 9 8.19 -17.20 -25.69
CA SER A 9 6.93 -16.44 -25.64
C SER A 9 7.25 -14.94 -25.60
N SER A 10 7.37 -14.33 -26.77
CA SER A 10 7.32 -12.87 -26.91
C SER A 10 5.86 -12.43 -26.86
N LEU A 11 5.46 -11.75 -25.79
CA LEU A 11 4.24 -10.93 -25.79
C LEU A 11 4.38 -9.87 -26.90
N THR A 12 3.30 -9.66 -27.66
CA THR A 12 3.28 -8.73 -28.80
C THR A 12 3.32 -7.27 -28.34
N PRO A 13 3.96 -6.35 -29.08
CA PRO A 13 4.14 -4.94 -28.67
C PRO A 13 2.83 -4.19 -28.37
N ASP A 14 1.76 -4.46 -29.12
CA ASP A 14 0.46 -3.78 -28.96
C ASP A 14 -0.21 -4.05 -27.60
N LEU A 15 -0.04 -5.25 -27.03
CA LEU A 15 -0.60 -5.57 -25.70
C LEU A 15 0.15 -4.83 -24.60
N ALA A 16 1.47 -4.71 -24.73
CA ALA A 16 2.31 -4.01 -23.75
C ALA A 16 2.13 -2.49 -23.79
N GLU A 17 1.87 -1.89 -24.97
CA GLU A 17 1.58 -0.46 -25.11
C GLU A 17 0.17 -0.11 -24.58
N ASN A 18 -0.82 -0.98 -24.79
CA ASN A 18 -2.18 -0.77 -24.28
C ASN A 18 -2.24 -0.95 -22.75
N GLU A 19 -1.57 -1.97 -22.19
CA GLU A 19 -1.44 -2.17 -20.74
C GLU A 19 -0.72 -1.00 -20.04
N GLN A 20 0.26 -0.36 -20.71
CA GLN A 20 0.93 0.84 -20.19
C GLN A 20 0.03 2.08 -20.20
N GLY A 21 -0.77 2.28 -21.25
CA GLY A 21 -1.75 3.37 -21.31
C GLY A 21 -2.83 3.26 -20.24
N GLU A 22 -3.36 2.06 -20.01
CA GLU A 22 -4.41 1.81 -19.03
C GLU A 22 -3.92 1.92 -17.58
N ALA A 23 -2.71 1.41 -17.27
CA ALA A 23 -2.11 1.58 -15.95
C ALA A 23 -1.93 3.07 -15.60
N THR A 24 -1.61 3.92 -16.58
CA THR A 24 -1.46 5.36 -16.35
C THR A 24 -2.76 6.11 -16.05
N GLU A 25 -3.90 5.60 -16.50
CA GLU A 25 -5.20 6.22 -16.21
C GLU A 25 -5.56 6.04 -14.73
N ILE A 26 -5.43 4.83 -14.19
CA ILE A 26 -5.72 4.57 -12.78
C ILE A 26 -4.74 5.32 -11.87
N GLU A 27 -3.45 5.31 -12.20
CA GLU A 27 -2.45 6.11 -11.49
C GLU A 27 -2.80 7.60 -11.48
N THR A 28 -3.47 8.11 -12.52
CA THR A 28 -3.98 9.50 -12.57
C THR A 28 -5.21 9.68 -11.67
N LEU A 29 -6.16 8.75 -11.73
CA LEU A 29 -7.39 8.80 -10.92
C LEU A 29 -7.10 8.78 -9.41
N LEU A 30 -6.11 7.98 -8.98
CA LEU A 30 -5.74 7.83 -7.57
C LEU A 30 -5.22 9.14 -6.94
N VAL A 31 -4.71 10.07 -7.74
CA VAL A 31 -4.13 11.35 -7.27
C VAL A 31 -4.87 12.59 -7.80
N ALA A 32 -6.08 12.41 -8.32
CA ALA A 32 -6.80 13.46 -9.04
C ALA A 32 -7.27 14.63 -8.17
N ARG A 33 -7.50 14.40 -6.86
CA ARG A 33 -7.91 15.43 -5.89
C ARG A 33 -6.71 16.22 -5.40
N ASN A 34 -5.55 15.58 -5.30
CA ASN A 34 -4.25 16.16 -5.02
C ASN A 34 -4.19 17.06 -3.76
N PRO A 35 -4.73 16.64 -2.59
CA PRO A 35 -4.74 17.48 -1.40
C PRO A 35 -3.34 17.74 -0.83
N ARG A 36 -2.38 16.82 -1.08
CA ARG A 36 -1.02 16.81 -0.53
C ARG A 36 0.08 16.87 -1.60
N GLY A 37 -0.27 17.08 -2.87
CA GLY A 37 0.72 17.14 -3.96
C GLY A 37 1.09 15.79 -4.57
N MET A 38 0.31 14.72 -4.35
CA MET A 38 0.60 13.39 -4.92
C MET A 38 0.56 13.34 -6.46
N ALA A 39 -0.09 14.29 -7.12
CA ALA A 39 0.02 14.44 -8.57
C ALA A 39 1.46 14.77 -9.03
N LEU A 40 2.22 15.55 -8.23
CA LEU A 40 3.64 15.82 -8.46
C LEU A 40 4.48 14.56 -8.20
N ALA A 41 4.19 13.84 -7.10
CA ALA A 41 4.86 12.59 -6.78
C ALA A 41 4.69 11.54 -7.90
N ARG A 42 3.47 11.41 -8.44
CA ARG A 42 3.18 10.55 -9.58
C ARG A 42 4.05 10.88 -10.80
N GLN A 43 4.24 12.15 -11.12
CA GLN A 43 5.04 12.57 -12.28
C GLN A 43 6.52 12.19 -12.16
N ALA A 44 7.03 12.01 -10.93
CA ALA A 44 8.40 11.57 -10.68
C ALA A 44 8.57 10.05 -10.74
N LEU A 45 7.48 9.29 -10.75
CA LEU A 45 7.51 7.83 -10.84
C LEU A 45 7.51 7.38 -12.30
N GLN A 46 8.19 6.27 -12.58
CA GLN A 46 8.09 5.62 -13.88
C GLN A 46 6.65 5.08 -14.04
N PRO A 47 5.92 5.50 -15.10
CA PRO A 47 4.57 5.03 -15.40
C PRO A 47 4.42 3.50 -15.32
N GLY A 48 3.25 3.03 -14.88
CA GLY A 48 2.98 1.60 -14.66
C GLY A 48 3.56 1.05 -13.35
N TYR A 49 3.87 1.92 -12.39
CA TYR A 49 4.31 1.52 -11.05
C TYR A 49 3.24 0.69 -10.32
N LEU A 50 1.98 0.98 -10.58
CA LEU A 50 0.86 0.24 -9.99
C LEU A 50 0.82 -1.21 -10.50
N ALA A 51 0.96 -1.41 -11.81
CA ALA A 51 1.00 -2.74 -12.43
C ALA A 51 2.23 -3.56 -11.97
N ARG A 52 3.40 -2.90 -11.87
CA ARG A 52 4.62 -3.53 -11.34
C ARG A 52 4.44 -3.94 -9.88
N ALA A 53 3.93 -3.05 -9.03
CA ALA A 53 3.62 -3.37 -7.64
C ALA A 53 2.62 -4.53 -7.51
N ALA A 54 1.55 -4.53 -8.30
CA ALA A 54 0.58 -5.62 -8.35
C ALA A 54 1.23 -6.97 -8.70
N THR A 55 2.15 -6.97 -9.68
CA THR A 55 2.92 -8.16 -10.07
C THR A 55 3.83 -8.67 -8.95
N LEU A 56 4.55 -7.77 -8.28
CA LEU A 56 5.44 -8.14 -7.17
C LEU A 56 4.68 -8.78 -6.00
N LEU A 57 3.46 -8.32 -5.73
CA LEU A 57 2.64 -8.77 -4.61
C LEU A 57 1.82 -10.03 -4.91
N HIS A 58 1.47 -10.30 -6.17
CA HIS A 58 0.72 -11.50 -6.57
C HIS A 58 1.63 -12.73 -6.62
N GLN A 59 1.83 -13.37 -5.47
CA GLN A 59 2.74 -14.51 -5.30
C GLN A 59 2.01 -15.74 -4.72
N PRO A 60 1.16 -16.44 -5.50
CA PRO A 60 0.36 -17.55 -5.00
C PRO A 60 1.23 -18.62 -4.32
N GLY A 61 0.77 -19.11 -3.16
CA GLY A 61 1.49 -20.09 -2.34
C GLY A 61 2.69 -19.53 -1.55
N ARG A 62 2.97 -18.23 -1.64
CA ARG A 62 4.05 -17.56 -0.90
C ARG A 62 3.50 -16.54 0.10
N THR A 63 4.34 -16.19 1.07
CA THR A 63 4.01 -15.16 2.05
C THR A 63 4.27 -13.75 1.51
N VAL A 64 3.36 -12.83 1.81
CA VAL A 64 3.58 -11.38 1.68
C VAL A 64 3.39 -10.75 3.06
N LEU A 65 4.40 -10.02 3.53
CA LEU A 65 4.27 -9.24 4.78
C LEU A 65 3.66 -7.87 4.45
N ILE A 66 2.68 -7.41 5.22
CA ILE A 66 1.99 -6.14 5.02
C ILE A 66 2.10 -5.30 6.29
N GLY A 67 3.01 -4.32 6.26
CA GLY A 67 3.19 -3.31 7.28
C GLY A 67 2.16 -2.18 7.19
N THR A 68 1.53 -1.80 8.30
CA THR A 68 0.60 -0.65 8.30
C THR A 68 0.43 -0.02 9.69
N GLY A 69 -0.31 1.09 9.72
CA GLY A 69 -0.73 1.85 10.89
C GLY A 69 0.06 3.13 11.00
N PHE A 70 -0.61 4.23 11.33
CA PHE A 70 0.00 5.53 11.61
C PHE A 70 -0.51 6.02 12.98
N PRO A 71 0.36 6.38 13.93
CA PRO A 71 -0.07 6.77 15.26
C PRO A 71 -0.64 8.19 15.28
N VAL A 72 -1.91 8.35 15.65
CA VAL A 72 -2.61 9.63 15.77
C VAL A 72 -3.40 9.68 17.06
N ALA A 73 -3.38 10.82 17.75
CA ALA A 73 -4.18 11.08 18.97
C ALA A 73 -4.05 10.02 20.09
N GLY A 74 -2.92 9.31 20.18
CA GLY A 74 -2.70 8.26 21.19
C GLY A 74 -3.26 6.88 20.80
N THR A 75 -3.75 6.75 19.57
CA THR A 75 -4.25 5.53 18.94
C THR A 75 -3.66 5.43 17.53
N PHE A 76 -4.36 4.83 16.56
CA PHE A 76 -4.02 4.74 15.15
C PHE A 76 -5.07 5.39 14.25
N GLU A 77 -4.69 5.81 13.06
CA GLU A 77 -5.62 6.39 12.09
C GLU A 77 -6.31 5.34 11.19
N THR A 78 -7.35 5.76 10.47
CA THR A 78 -8.12 4.93 9.53
C THR A 78 -7.42 4.72 8.18
N ASP A 79 -6.61 5.69 7.73
CA ASP A 79 -5.78 5.52 6.54
C ASP A 79 -4.61 4.57 6.82
N GLY A 80 -4.37 3.64 5.88
CA GLY A 80 -3.53 2.47 6.05
C GLY A 80 -4.28 1.19 6.38
N PRO A 81 -4.83 1.04 7.60
CA PRO A 81 -5.44 -0.21 8.02
C PRO A 81 -6.61 -0.67 7.16
N VAL A 82 -7.47 0.22 6.66
CA VAL A 82 -8.61 -0.17 5.79
C VAL A 82 -8.10 -0.77 4.48
N GLY A 83 -7.13 -0.11 3.83
CA GLY A 83 -6.49 -0.57 2.61
C GLY A 83 -5.69 -1.85 2.82
N ALA A 84 -4.95 -1.95 3.93
CA ALA A 84 -4.23 -3.16 4.30
C ALA A 84 -5.17 -4.36 4.47
N ILE A 85 -6.35 -4.17 5.10
CA ILE A 85 -7.37 -5.21 5.25
C ILE A 85 -7.94 -5.61 3.88
N ALA A 86 -8.23 -4.65 2.99
CA ALA A 86 -8.70 -4.94 1.63
C ALA A 86 -7.66 -5.75 0.84
N ILE A 87 -6.40 -5.30 0.84
CA ILE A 87 -5.27 -5.97 0.18
C ILE A 87 -5.05 -7.37 0.75
N TYR A 88 -5.08 -7.53 2.08
CA TYR A 88 -4.99 -8.82 2.75
C TYR A 88 -6.05 -9.80 2.24
N ARG A 89 -7.32 -9.38 2.21
CA ARG A 89 -8.43 -10.23 1.74
C ARG A 89 -8.30 -10.61 0.28
N MET A 90 -7.88 -9.68 -0.58
CA MET A 90 -7.64 -9.96 -2.00
C MET A 90 -6.51 -10.97 -2.19
N LEU A 91 -5.38 -10.78 -1.50
CA LEU A 91 -4.24 -11.68 -1.56
C LEU A 91 -4.61 -13.11 -1.08
N GLN A 92 -5.43 -13.23 -0.03
CA GLN A 92 -5.95 -14.55 0.38
C GLN A 92 -6.79 -15.22 -0.71
N GLN A 93 -7.68 -14.48 -1.38
CA GLN A 93 -8.48 -15.03 -2.48
C GLN A 93 -7.63 -15.47 -3.67
N LEU A 94 -6.50 -14.80 -3.89
CA LEU A 94 -5.51 -15.14 -4.91
C LEU A 94 -4.56 -16.28 -4.49
N GLY A 95 -4.77 -16.89 -3.31
CA GLY A 95 -3.94 -17.98 -2.80
C GLY A 95 -2.57 -17.55 -2.29
N VAL A 96 -2.33 -16.25 -2.11
CA VAL A 96 -1.17 -15.70 -1.39
C VAL A 96 -1.41 -15.86 0.12
N GLN A 97 -0.34 -15.94 0.90
CA GLN A 97 -0.40 -16.02 2.37
C GLN A 97 -0.03 -14.66 2.98
N PRO A 98 -0.96 -13.69 3.07
CA PRO A 98 -0.65 -12.40 3.66
C PRO A 98 -0.53 -12.49 5.18
N VAL A 99 0.39 -11.71 5.75
CA VAL A 99 0.61 -11.55 7.19
C VAL A 99 0.70 -10.05 7.47
N LEU A 100 -0.19 -9.53 8.30
CA LEU A 100 -0.14 -8.13 8.74
C LEU A 100 1.00 -7.95 9.74
N VAL A 101 1.69 -6.82 9.72
CA VAL A 101 2.75 -6.49 10.67
C VAL A 101 2.52 -5.09 11.21
N CYS A 102 2.30 -4.96 12.52
CA CYS A 102 2.05 -3.66 13.14
C CYS A 102 2.37 -3.69 14.65
N GLY A 103 2.41 -2.49 15.25
CA GLY A 103 2.51 -2.31 16.69
C GLY A 103 1.16 -1.98 17.33
N ASP A 104 1.14 -1.94 18.66
CA ASP A 104 -0.04 -1.50 19.41
C ASP A 104 -0.34 0.00 19.22
N PRO A 105 -1.62 0.42 19.30
CA PRO A 105 -2.78 -0.42 19.67
C PRO A 105 -3.42 -1.19 18.50
N LEU A 106 -3.02 -0.93 17.25
CA LEU A 106 -3.61 -1.60 16.07
C LEU A 106 -3.42 -3.12 16.10
N LEU A 107 -2.24 -3.58 16.53
CA LEU A 107 -1.94 -5.00 16.71
C LEU A 107 -3.02 -5.72 17.53
N SER A 108 -3.36 -5.18 18.71
CA SER A 108 -4.37 -5.77 19.60
C SER A 108 -5.76 -5.84 18.96
N VAL A 109 -6.09 -4.88 18.08
CA VAL A 109 -7.37 -4.85 17.37
C VAL A 109 -7.43 -5.90 16.26
N LEU A 110 -6.34 -6.10 15.52
CA LEU A 110 -6.29 -7.05 14.41
C LEU A 110 -6.07 -8.50 14.88
N ASN A 111 -5.49 -8.68 16.06
CA ASN A 111 -5.23 -9.98 16.63
C ASN A 111 -6.54 -10.76 16.85
N GLY A 112 -6.57 -12.03 16.44
CA GLY A 112 -7.78 -12.86 16.49
C GLY A 112 -8.72 -12.71 15.29
N HIS A 113 -8.52 -11.70 14.43
CA HIS A 113 -9.27 -11.50 13.19
C HIS A 113 -8.43 -11.78 11.93
N PHE A 114 -7.11 -11.58 12.02
CA PHE A 114 -6.16 -11.73 10.92
C PHE A 114 -4.91 -12.48 11.38
N GLN A 115 -4.16 -13.05 10.42
CA GLN A 115 -2.78 -13.44 10.68
C GLN A 115 -1.95 -12.16 10.83
N VAL A 116 -1.56 -11.84 12.05
CA VAL A 116 -0.83 -10.61 12.39
C VAL A 116 0.38 -10.92 13.26
N GLU A 117 1.48 -10.24 12.98
CA GLU A 117 2.72 -10.32 13.74
C GLU A 117 3.00 -9.01 14.45
N ALA A 118 3.36 -9.13 15.72
CA ALA A 118 3.71 -7.99 16.56
C ALA A 118 5.05 -7.39 16.11
N PHE A 119 5.09 -6.06 16.05
CA PHE A 119 6.32 -5.29 15.90
C PHE A 119 6.42 -4.26 17.04
N PRO A 120 7.53 -4.24 17.82
CA PRO A 120 7.64 -3.36 18.96
C PRO A 120 7.65 -1.88 18.55
N LEU A 121 7.09 -1.03 19.41
CA LEU A 121 7.21 0.43 19.26
C LEU A 121 8.62 0.89 19.62
N GLY A 122 9.10 1.93 18.95
CA GLY A 122 10.44 2.48 19.06
C GLY A 122 11.31 2.21 17.82
N ILE A 123 12.55 2.70 17.88
CA ILE A 123 13.47 2.83 16.74
C ILE A 123 14.49 1.69 16.58
N ASP A 124 14.30 0.56 17.27
CA ASP A 124 15.21 -0.60 17.22
C ASP A 124 14.50 -1.83 16.64
N GLY A 125 14.01 -1.69 15.40
CA GLY A 125 13.26 -2.74 14.72
C GLY A 125 14.09 -3.87 14.14
N GLN A 126 15.42 -3.72 14.09
CA GLN A 126 16.31 -4.60 13.29
C GLN A 126 16.22 -6.07 13.68
N HIS A 127 16.28 -6.37 14.97
CA HIS A 127 16.23 -7.76 15.43
C HIS A 127 14.90 -8.42 15.07
N ARG A 128 13.79 -7.71 15.30
CA ARG A 128 12.45 -8.22 14.99
C ARG A 128 12.22 -8.37 13.49
N ALA A 129 12.68 -7.41 12.69
CA ALA A 129 12.63 -7.50 11.23
C ALA A 129 13.40 -8.73 10.72
N ALA A 130 14.63 -8.95 11.20
CA ALA A 130 15.42 -10.12 10.82
C ALA A 130 14.73 -11.45 11.18
N GLN A 131 14.11 -11.53 12.37
CA GLN A 131 13.33 -12.70 12.79
C GLN A 131 12.15 -12.97 11.85
N LEU A 132 11.34 -11.95 11.54
CA LEU A 132 10.16 -12.11 10.68
C LEU A 132 10.57 -12.51 9.26
N LEU A 133 11.61 -11.88 8.71
CA LEU A 133 12.12 -12.23 7.38
C LEU A 133 12.66 -13.67 7.33
N ALA A 134 13.36 -14.12 8.38
CA ALA A 134 13.86 -15.49 8.45
C ALA A 134 12.74 -16.53 8.64
N LEU A 135 11.71 -16.20 9.44
CA LEU A 135 10.57 -17.06 9.72
C LEU A 135 9.70 -17.25 8.47
N TYR A 136 9.33 -16.16 7.81
CA TYR A 136 8.36 -16.19 6.72
C TYR A 136 8.99 -16.35 5.34
N GLN A 137 10.25 -15.95 5.16
CA GLN A 137 10.92 -15.91 3.86
C GLN A 137 10.00 -15.32 2.77
N PRO A 138 9.46 -14.11 3.00
CA PRO A 138 8.39 -13.57 2.18
C PRO A 138 8.84 -13.38 0.74
N ALA A 139 7.90 -13.53 -0.20
CA ALA A 139 8.14 -13.22 -1.60
C ALA A 139 8.08 -11.71 -1.87
N ALA A 140 7.39 -10.94 -1.03
CA ALA A 140 7.40 -9.48 -1.04
C ALA A 140 7.07 -8.90 0.34
N VAL A 141 7.48 -7.66 0.58
CA VAL A 141 7.08 -6.85 1.73
C VAL A 141 6.36 -5.61 1.22
N LEU A 142 5.17 -5.33 1.75
CA LEU A 142 4.37 -4.14 1.49
C LEU A 142 4.35 -3.27 2.75
N CYS A 143 4.52 -1.96 2.64
CA CYS A 143 4.15 -1.00 3.67
C CYS A 143 3.12 -0.02 3.12
N ILE A 144 2.02 0.17 3.83
CA ILE A 144 0.93 1.10 3.48
C ILE A 144 0.61 2.02 4.65
N GLU A 145 0.68 3.33 4.38
CA GLU A 145 0.44 4.41 5.36
C GLU A 145 1.20 4.16 6.67
N ARG A 146 2.50 3.95 6.52
CA ARG A 146 3.41 3.65 7.62
C ARG A 146 4.46 4.74 7.67
N PRO A 147 4.57 5.53 8.76
CA PRO A 147 5.63 6.53 8.92
C PRO A 147 7.00 5.94 8.63
N GLY A 148 7.79 6.62 7.80
CA GLY A 148 9.18 6.29 7.50
C GLY A 148 10.16 7.23 8.19
N GLN A 149 11.40 6.76 8.37
CA GLN A 149 12.45 7.55 8.99
C GLN A 149 12.81 8.75 8.12
N ALA A 150 12.89 9.93 8.71
CA ALA A 150 13.53 11.09 8.12
C ALA A 150 15.07 10.96 8.20
N VAL A 151 15.79 11.91 7.60
CA VAL A 151 17.26 11.89 7.51
C VAL A 151 17.96 11.84 8.88
N ASP A 152 17.32 12.31 9.94
CA ASP A 152 17.84 12.29 11.31
C ASP A 152 17.46 11.02 12.09
N GLY A 153 16.85 10.03 11.41
CA GLY A 153 16.44 8.74 11.98
C GLY A 153 15.15 8.77 12.79
N ARG A 154 14.44 9.91 12.82
CA ARG A 154 13.17 10.08 13.53
C ARG A 154 11.97 10.00 12.61
N TYR A 155 10.78 9.90 13.21
CA TYR A 155 9.50 9.87 12.52
C TYR A 155 8.72 11.14 12.78
N TYR A 156 8.09 11.69 11.74
CA TYR A 156 7.32 12.92 11.82
C TYR A 156 5.94 12.75 11.20
N ASN A 157 4.94 13.42 11.76
CA ASN A 157 3.62 13.54 11.13
C ASN A 157 3.54 14.77 10.23
N MET A 158 2.40 14.95 9.55
CA MET A 158 2.13 16.11 8.68
C MET A 158 2.23 17.47 9.38
N ARG A 159 2.23 17.51 10.72
CA ARG A 159 2.39 18.74 11.54
C ARG A 159 3.82 18.94 12.02
N HIS A 160 4.77 18.17 11.47
CA HIS A 160 6.18 18.20 11.81
C HIS A 160 6.48 17.79 13.27
N GLU A 161 5.53 17.13 13.94
CA GLU A 161 5.67 16.64 15.31
C GLU A 161 6.43 15.31 15.30
N ASP A 162 7.42 15.15 16.19
CA ASP A 162 8.13 13.89 16.38
C ASP A 162 7.20 12.85 17.02
N ILE A 163 7.00 11.74 16.30
CA ILE A 163 6.15 10.62 16.72
C ILE A 163 6.95 9.35 17.00
N SER A 164 8.28 9.40 17.02
CA SER A 164 9.17 8.23 17.03
C SER A 164 8.88 7.23 18.16
N ALA A 165 8.51 7.71 19.35
CA ALA A 165 8.18 6.86 20.49
C ALA A 165 6.89 6.01 20.30
N LYS A 166 6.06 6.35 19.31
CA LYS A 166 4.76 5.71 19.02
C LYS A 166 4.78 4.91 17.72
N VAL A 167 5.92 4.86 17.04
CA VAL A 167 6.09 4.23 15.75
C VAL A 167 6.78 2.89 15.94
N ALA A 168 6.29 1.84 15.28
CA ALA A 168 7.07 0.62 15.08
C ALA A 168 8.03 0.82 13.90
N ASP A 169 9.34 0.58 14.09
CA ASP A 169 10.39 0.74 13.05
C ASP A 169 10.32 -0.35 11.99
N LEU A 170 9.32 -0.23 11.11
CA LEU A 170 9.14 -1.10 9.96
C LEU A 170 10.09 -0.76 8.81
N ASP A 171 10.81 0.37 8.86
CA ASP A 171 11.90 0.64 7.91
C ASP A 171 12.97 -0.46 7.96
N ALA A 172 13.16 -1.08 9.13
CA ALA A 172 14.03 -2.24 9.28
C ALA A 172 13.61 -3.43 8.40
N LEU A 173 12.30 -3.69 8.21
CA LEU A 173 11.84 -4.72 7.28
C LEU A 173 12.23 -4.38 5.85
N MET A 174 12.03 -3.13 5.44
CA MET A 174 12.34 -2.67 4.08
C MET A 174 13.84 -2.72 3.78
N ARG A 175 14.68 -2.36 4.75
CA ARG A 175 16.15 -2.37 4.60
C ARG A 175 16.74 -3.79 4.59
N LEU A 176 16.19 -4.69 5.39
CA LEU A 176 16.74 -6.04 5.55
C LEU A 176 16.13 -7.07 4.59
N ALA A 177 14.99 -6.76 3.95
CA ALA A 177 14.36 -7.63 2.98
C ALA A 177 15.28 -7.87 1.77
N THR A 178 15.46 -9.13 1.40
CA THR A 178 16.12 -9.54 0.16
C THR A 178 15.12 -9.78 -0.98
N CYS A 179 13.83 -9.73 -0.67
CA CYS A 179 12.74 -9.78 -1.64
C CYS A 179 12.33 -8.36 -2.07
N PRO A 180 11.55 -8.22 -3.15
CA PRO A 180 10.97 -6.93 -3.54
C PRO A 180 10.16 -6.28 -2.41
N THR A 181 10.22 -4.95 -2.37
CA THR A 181 9.53 -4.13 -1.37
C THR A 181 8.62 -3.11 -2.06
N VAL A 182 7.39 -2.96 -1.56
CA VAL A 182 6.40 -2.02 -2.09
C VAL A 182 6.04 -1.01 -0.99
N GLY A 183 6.07 0.28 -1.31
CA GLY A 183 5.55 1.34 -0.46
C GLY A 183 4.24 1.91 -1.01
N ILE A 184 3.36 2.34 -0.12
CA ILE A 184 2.14 3.10 -0.41
C ILE A 184 2.06 4.25 0.59
N GLY A 185 1.92 5.47 0.10
CA GLY A 185 1.81 6.68 0.91
C GLY A 185 1.11 7.81 0.17
N ASP A 186 0.73 8.85 0.91
CA ASP A 186 -0.04 9.99 0.37
C ASP A 186 0.48 11.38 0.78
N GLY A 187 1.47 11.46 1.67
CA GLY A 187 1.96 12.71 2.27
C GLY A 187 3.45 12.97 2.11
N GLY A 188 4.27 11.94 1.87
CA GLY A 188 5.72 12.05 1.68
C GLY A 188 6.57 11.66 2.90
N ASN A 189 5.95 11.46 4.05
CA ASN A 189 6.58 11.03 5.30
C ASN A 189 6.41 9.52 5.58
N GLU A 190 5.91 8.77 4.62
CA GLU A 190 5.69 7.32 4.69
C GLU A 190 6.86 6.54 4.10
N ILE A 191 7.02 5.31 4.59
CA ILE A 191 7.97 4.33 4.06
C ILE A 191 7.75 4.15 2.55
N GLY A 192 8.84 4.26 1.79
CA GLY A 192 8.84 4.13 0.33
C GLY A 192 8.99 5.48 -0.39
N MET A 193 8.55 6.58 0.22
CA MET A 193 8.65 7.93 -0.35
C MET A 193 10.09 8.38 -0.62
N GLY A 194 11.07 7.77 0.05
CA GLY A 194 12.49 7.97 -0.23
C GLY A 194 12.91 7.60 -1.67
N LYS A 195 12.10 6.82 -2.41
CA LYS A 195 12.33 6.50 -3.82
C LYS A 195 12.35 7.73 -4.72
N ILE A 196 11.57 8.75 -4.38
CA ILE A 196 11.42 10.01 -5.10
C ILE A 196 11.77 11.22 -4.21
N ILE A 197 12.77 11.04 -3.35
CA ILE A 197 13.14 11.98 -2.28
C ILE A 197 13.32 13.43 -2.76
N ASP A 198 13.90 13.63 -3.95
CA ASP A 198 14.13 14.98 -4.49
C ASP A 198 12.82 15.69 -4.85
N THR A 199 11.81 14.94 -5.29
CA THR A 199 10.46 15.47 -5.54
C THR A 199 9.73 15.74 -4.24
N ILE A 200 9.79 14.82 -3.27
CA ILE A 200 9.09 14.99 -1.99
C ILE A 200 9.64 16.15 -1.18
N ARG A 201 10.95 16.46 -1.29
CA ARG A 201 11.56 17.67 -0.68
C ARG A 201 10.95 18.99 -1.16
N ALA A 202 10.21 19.00 -2.27
CA ALA A 202 9.50 20.18 -2.74
C ALA A 202 8.14 20.39 -2.04
N LEU A 203 7.65 19.42 -1.28
CA LEU A 203 6.42 19.50 -0.50
C LEU A 203 6.71 20.06 0.91
N ASP A 204 5.69 20.64 1.54
CA ASP A 204 5.76 21.14 2.92
C ASP A 204 5.65 19.98 3.94
N ILE A 205 6.69 19.15 3.99
CA ILE A 205 6.74 17.94 4.80
C ILE A 205 8.17 17.66 5.29
N ARG A 206 8.30 16.87 6.36
CA ARG A 206 9.56 16.19 6.71
C ARG A 206 9.59 14.83 5.99
N PRO A 207 10.35 14.71 4.89
CA PRO A 207 10.27 13.53 4.05
C PRO A 207 10.87 12.30 4.73
N ALA A 208 10.24 11.15 4.51
CA ALA A 208 10.86 9.86 4.79
C ALA A 208 11.95 9.58 3.75
N VAL A 209 13.08 9.03 4.19
CA VAL A 209 14.23 8.69 3.34
C VAL A 209 14.28 7.20 2.97
N THR A 210 13.48 6.36 3.62
CA THR A 210 13.41 4.94 3.32
C THR A 210 12.76 4.70 1.96
N SER A 211 13.51 4.05 1.07
CA SER A 211 13.11 3.74 -0.30
C SER A 211 12.49 2.34 -0.41
N CYS A 212 12.03 1.98 -1.61
CA CYS A 212 11.38 0.71 -1.93
C CYS A 212 11.63 0.29 -3.39
N SER A 213 11.29 -0.96 -3.74
CA SER A 213 11.36 -1.44 -5.12
C SER A 213 10.31 -0.77 -6.00
N GLU A 214 9.05 -0.70 -5.57
CA GLU A 214 7.97 0.07 -6.24
C GLU A 214 7.21 0.92 -5.22
N LEU A 215 6.83 2.13 -5.62
CA LEU A 215 6.05 3.07 -4.81
C LEU A 215 4.73 3.30 -5.51
N ILE A 216 3.62 3.14 -4.79
CA ILE A 216 2.29 3.60 -5.21
C ILE A 216 1.99 4.89 -4.44
N VAL A 217 1.53 5.92 -5.15
CA VAL A 217 1.01 7.15 -4.54
C VAL A 217 -0.48 7.27 -4.84
N ALA A 218 -1.23 7.72 -3.85
CA ALA A 218 -2.66 8.01 -3.95
C ALA A 218 -2.97 9.22 -3.05
N ASP A 219 -4.12 9.86 -3.23
CA ASP A 219 -4.53 10.99 -2.36
C ASP A 219 -5.00 10.55 -0.96
N VAL A 220 -5.27 9.26 -0.81
CA VAL A 220 -5.53 8.51 0.42
C VAL A 220 -4.90 7.13 0.20
N SER A 221 -4.01 6.68 1.08
CA SER A 221 -3.25 5.45 0.89
C SER A 221 -4.13 4.21 0.70
N ASN A 222 -5.26 4.14 1.40
CA ASN A 222 -6.24 3.07 1.26
C ASN A 222 -6.73 2.88 -0.19
N TRP A 223 -6.83 3.97 -0.97
CA TRP A 223 -7.35 3.92 -2.34
C TRP A 223 -6.44 3.16 -3.31
N ALA A 224 -5.16 2.99 -2.96
CA ALA A 224 -4.26 2.12 -3.72
C ALA A 224 -4.81 0.68 -3.85
N ALA A 225 -5.61 0.21 -2.87
CA ALA A 225 -6.29 -1.08 -2.95
C ALA A 225 -7.21 -1.19 -4.18
N TYR A 226 -7.82 -0.09 -4.64
CA TYR A 226 -8.70 -0.10 -5.82
C TYR A 226 -7.92 -0.36 -7.10
N GLY A 227 -6.75 0.25 -7.22
CA GLY A 227 -5.84 0.01 -8.34
C GLY A 227 -5.25 -1.41 -8.34
N LEU A 228 -4.90 -1.93 -7.17
CA LEU A 228 -4.47 -3.32 -7.02
C LEU A 228 -5.60 -4.30 -7.38
N ALA A 229 -6.83 -4.04 -6.93
CA ALA A 229 -8.01 -4.82 -7.27
C ALA A 229 -8.23 -4.88 -8.78
N TYR A 230 -8.09 -3.75 -9.49
CA TYR A 230 -8.16 -3.70 -10.95
C TYR A 230 -7.17 -4.66 -11.60
N HIS A 231 -5.87 -4.54 -11.29
CA HIS A 231 -4.84 -5.35 -11.95
C HIS A 231 -4.97 -6.83 -11.61
N TRP A 232 -5.21 -7.17 -10.34
CA TRP A 232 -5.37 -8.56 -9.95
C TRP A 232 -6.67 -9.17 -10.48
N SER A 233 -7.74 -8.39 -10.65
CA SER A 233 -8.99 -8.90 -11.22
C SER A 233 -8.85 -9.20 -12.71
N LEU A 234 -8.14 -8.36 -13.46
CA LEU A 234 -7.79 -8.64 -14.86
C LEU A 234 -6.89 -9.87 -14.96
N GLN A 235 -5.83 -9.93 -14.16
CA GLN A 235 -4.83 -11.00 -14.23
C GLN A 235 -5.40 -12.36 -13.82
N SER A 236 -6.24 -12.42 -12.77
CA SER A 236 -6.78 -13.67 -12.24
C SER A 236 -8.12 -14.08 -12.86
N GLY A 237 -8.82 -13.13 -13.49
CA GLY A 237 -10.20 -13.31 -13.96
C GLY A 237 -11.26 -13.33 -12.85
N VAL A 238 -10.87 -13.16 -11.58
CA VAL A 238 -11.75 -13.08 -10.41
C VAL A 238 -12.06 -11.63 -10.08
N ASP A 239 -13.32 -11.28 -9.83
CA ASP A 239 -13.67 -9.93 -9.39
C ASP A 239 -13.34 -9.72 -7.91
N LEU A 240 -12.34 -8.87 -7.64
CA LEU A 240 -11.85 -8.59 -6.30
C LEU A 240 -12.39 -7.30 -5.69
N PHE A 241 -13.17 -6.51 -6.43
CA PHE A 241 -13.65 -5.18 -5.97
C PHE A 241 -14.57 -5.27 -4.74
N GLY A 242 -15.20 -6.43 -4.50
CA GLY A 242 -15.94 -6.67 -3.26
C GLY A 242 -15.09 -6.55 -1.98
N CYS A 243 -13.76 -6.64 -2.08
CA CYS A 243 -12.86 -6.41 -0.95
C CYS A 243 -12.62 -4.91 -0.65
N CYS A 244 -12.98 -4.03 -1.57
CA CYS A 244 -12.69 -2.60 -1.53
C CYS A 244 -13.80 -1.77 -0.86
N ASP A 245 -14.89 -2.39 -0.39
CA ASP A 245 -15.87 -1.70 0.44
C ASP A 245 -15.21 -1.32 1.78
N ALA A 246 -14.93 -0.02 1.92
CA ALA A 246 -14.26 0.55 3.09
C ALA A 246 -15.16 0.54 4.34
N LEU A 247 -16.48 0.63 4.18
CA LEU A 247 -17.39 0.94 5.29
C LEU A 247 -17.36 -0.11 6.41
N PRO A 248 -17.40 -1.43 6.15
CA PRO A 248 -17.29 -2.44 7.20
C PRO A 248 -15.97 -2.37 7.97
N SER A 249 -14.86 -2.12 7.26
CA SER A 249 -13.53 -1.98 7.88
C SER A 249 -13.44 -0.70 8.72
N LEU A 250 -13.95 0.42 8.22
CA LEU A 250 -14.05 1.67 8.97
C LEU A 250 -14.88 1.51 10.25
N GLN A 251 -16.05 0.87 10.17
CA GLN A 251 -16.90 0.61 11.33
C GLN A 251 -16.20 -0.27 12.37
N PHE A 252 -15.53 -1.33 11.91
CA PHE A 252 -14.75 -2.20 12.77
C PHE A 252 -13.64 -1.42 13.49
N LEU A 253 -12.79 -0.69 12.76
CA LEU A 253 -11.67 0.05 13.34
C LEU A 253 -12.15 1.19 14.26
N SER A 254 -13.21 1.92 13.86
CA SER A 254 -13.83 2.99 14.64
C SER A 254 -14.37 2.48 15.97
N SER A 255 -15.03 1.32 15.98
CA SER A 255 -15.52 0.69 17.21
C SER A 255 -14.40 0.29 18.19
N HIS A 256 -13.15 0.21 17.69
CA HIS A 256 -11.95 -0.07 18.47
C HIS A 256 -11.05 1.15 18.68
N GLY A 257 -11.57 2.36 18.42
CA GLY A 257 -10.90 3.60 18.75
C GLY A 257 -9.92 4.10 17.69
N SER A 258 -10.07 3.73 16.42
CA SER A 258 -9.39 4.44 15.34
C SER A 258 -9.87 5.89 15.27
N VAL A 259 -9.04 6.75 14.68
CA VAL A 259 -9.40 8.15 14.38
C VAL A 259 -9.12 8.48 12.93
N ASP A 260 -9.73 9.54 12.44
CA ASP A 260 -9.36 10.15 11.17
C ASP A 260 -8.05 10.94 11.32
N GLY A 261 -7.11 10.76 10.40
CA GLY A 261 -5.75 11.34 10.47
C GLY A 261 -5.72 12.87 10.46
N VAL A 262 -6.69 13.48 9.79
CA VAL A 262 -6.80 14.94 9.63
C VAL A 262 -7.54 15.55 10.82
N THR A 263 -8.76 15.09 11.10
CA THR A 263 -9.64 15.65 12.14
C THR A 263 -9.29 15.19 13.54
N ARG A 264 -8.57 14.07 13.68
CA ARG A 264 -8.25 13.38 14.95
C ARG A 264 -9.50 12.95 15.74
N GLN A 265 -10.64 12.87 15.07
CA GLN A 265 -11.90 12.41 15.65
C GLN A 265 -12.16 10.96 15.27
N ASN A 266 -12.86 10.24 16.13
CA ASN A 266 -13.36 8.91 15.78
C ASN A 266 -14.59 9.06 14.87
N THR A 267 -14.34 9.16 13.58
CA THR A 267 -15.34 9.27 12.51
C THR A 267 -15.10 8.19 11.47
N LEU A 268 -16.17 7.78 10.78
CA LEU A 268 -16.11 6.84 9.67
C LEU A 268 -15.62 7.56 8.41
N THR A 269 -14.40 8.05 8.42
CA THR A 269 -13.79 8.83 7.34
C THR A 269 -12.36 8.38 7.11
N GLU A 270 -11.86 8.66 5.91
CA GLU A 270 -10.47 8.48 5.52
C GLU A 270 -9.96 9.87 5.16
N ASP A 271 -9.01 10.40 5.94
CA ASP A 271 -8.40 11.71 5.70
C ASP A 271 -9.34 12.91 5.53
N GLY A 272 -10.36 12.93 6.38
CA GLY A 272 -11.40 13.95 6.40
C GLY A 272 -12.43 13.77 5.28
N LEU A 273 -12.35 12.69 4.50
CA LEU A 273 -13.26 12.38 3.40
C LEU A 273 -14.30 11.34 3.82
N SER A 274 -15.54 11.55 3.40
CA SER A 274 -16.59 10.55 3.52
C SER A 274 -16.22 9.29 2.72
N PRO A 275 -16.54 8.08 3.19
CA PRO A 275 -16.34 6.82 2.46
C PRO A 275 -17.01 6.83 1.09
N ASP A 276 -18.07 7.63 0.88
CA ASP A 276 -18.71 7.80 -0.42
C ASP A 276 -17.75 8.32 -1.50
N ILE A 277 -16.75 9.13 -1.13
CA ILE A 277 -15.75 9.65 -2.06
C ILE A 277 -14.85 8.51 -2.56
N GLY A 278 -14.37 7.67 -1.63
CA GLY A 278 -13.61 6.46 -1.97
C GLY A 278 -14.45 5.47 -2.78
N ALA A 279 -15.72 5.28 -2.42
CA ALA A 279 -16.64 4.40 -3.14
C ALA A 279 -16.90 4.86 -4.59
N GLN A 280 -17.04 6.17 -4.82
CA GLN A 280 -17.18 6.73 -6.17
C GLN A 280 -15.93 6.49 -7.01
N LEU A 281 -14.73 6.71 -6.45
CA LEU A 281 -13.47 6.41 -7.12
C LEU A 281 -13.33 4.92 -7.43
N CYS A 282 -13.64 4.06 -6.46
CA CYS A 282 -13.64 2.61 -6.63
C CYS A 282 -14.58 2.18 -7.77
N GLN A 283 -15.78 2.78 -7.85
CA GLN A 283 -16.75 2.53 -8.90
C GLN A 283 -16.26 2.99 -10.29
N GLN A 284 -15.54 4.11 -10.38
CA GLN A 284 -14.93 4.57 -11.64
C GLN A 284 -13.86 3.58 -12.12
N ILE A 285 -12.97 3.14 -11.23
CA ILE A 285 -11.94 2.14 -11.55
C ILE A 285 -12.58 0.79 -11.91
N TYR A 286 -13.68 0.42 -11.26
CA TYR A 286 -14.44 -0.78 -11.60
C TYR A 286 -15.06 -0.71 -13.00
N GLN A 287 -15.53 0.47 -13.43
CA GLN A 287 -16.03 0.64 -14.80
C GLN A 287 -14.92 0.44 -15.84
N LEU A 288 -13.71 0.95 -15.59
CA LEU A 288 -12.54 0.70 -16.44
C LEU A 288 -12.21 -0.80 -16.48
N TYR A 289 -12.22 -1.48 -15.33
CA TYR A 289 -12.06 -2.94 -15.27
C TYR A 289 -13.06 -3.68 -16.17
N GLN A 290 -14.35 -3.31 -16.09
CA GLN A 290 -15.39 -3.93 -16.91
C GLN A 290 -15.18 -3.66 -18.41
N GLN A 291 -14.73 -2.46 -18.79
CA GLN A 291 -14.42 -2.13 -20.17
C GLN A 291 -13.25 -2.97 -20.71
N HIS A 292 -12.15 -3.07 -19.96
CA HIS A 292 -10.95 -3.77 -20.40
C HIS A 292 -11.10 -5.30 -20.34
N ARG A 293 -11.88 -5.82 -19.38
CA ARG A 293 -12.20 -7.26 -19.31
C ARG A 293 -12.92 -7.77 -20.57
N PHE A 294 -13.71 -6.92 -21.22
CA PHE A 294 -14.53 -7.30 -22.38
C PHE A 294 -14.09 -6.64 -23.70
N ALA A 295 -12.95 -5.95 -23.72
CA ALA A 295 -12.39 -5.41 -24.95
C ALA A 295 -11.96 -6.56 -25.88
N PRO A 296 -12.35 -6.56 -27.17
CA PRO A 296 -11.82 -7.52 -28.14
C PRO A 296 -10.32 -7.29 -28.33
N ALA A 297 -9.54 -8.37 -28.27
CA ALA A 297 -8.10 -8.38 -28.52
C ALA A 297 -7.73 -7.98 -29.96
#